data_AF-W5SPN7-F1
#
_entry.id   AF-W5SPN7-F1
#
_cell.length_a   1.000
_cell.length_b   1.000
_cell.length_c   1.000
_cell.angle_alpha   90.00
_cell.angle_beta   90.00
_cell.angle_gamma   90.00
#
_symmetry.space_group_name_H-M   'P 1'
#
loop_
_entity.id
_entity.type
_entity.pdbx_description
1 polymer ?
#
loop_
_entity_poly.entity_id
_entity_poly.type
_entity_poly.pdbx_seq_one_letter_code
_entity_poly.pdbx_strand_id
1 'polypeptide(L)'
;MKKGKKEICVKSEERGIRIGRMERMEKRVKGIVMMVVMGCNSGGVKGEGTGGDGSGAKSLSEVLMEVGRSAGDAFYSFLELVSGSLGFSVTVDTTRSKVGEYFSGLGKKLGEASEELEEVAKKSEVGVGKGEESKDGKNAIRIAVDAAKGVLSLLKTHLESLKGIGDGNKVFDVAKDQDGVAASTEELKKAYKALKGIVEVAKGQKVEEPSASNVTLAQASIGVNDAKNGAKVLAAGAKAGAAVGDKAALIVSSVRGGRC
;
A
#
# COMPACT_ATOMS: atom_id res chain seq x y z
N MET A 1 -11.65 -4.25 35.51
CA MET A 1 -11.42 -5.00 34.25
C MET A 1 -12.56 -4.90 33.21
N LYS A 2 -13.65 -4.12 33.38
CA LYS A 2 -14.78 -4.08 32.43
C LYS A 2 -14.70 -3.04 31.30
N LYS A 3 -13.84 -2.00 31.39
CA LYS A 3 -13.74 -0.92 30.37
C LYS A 3 -13.01 -1.36 29.08
N GLY A 4 -11.93 -2.12 29.19
CA GLY A 4 -11.11 -2.52 28.02
C GLY A 4 -11.76 -3.52 27.06
N LYS A 5 -12.72 -4.35 27.53
CA LYS A 5 -13.42 -5.31 26.65
C LYS A 5 -14.45 -4.65 25.72
N LYS A 6 -15.05 -3.52 26.13
CA LYS A 6 -16.04 -2.81 25.30
C LYS A 6 -15.39 -2.08 24.12
N GLU A 7 -14.24 -1.43 24.32
CA GLU A 7 -13.53 -0.75 23.22
C GLU A 7 -13.01 -1.71 22.14
N ILE A 8 -12.54 -2.90 22.54
CA ILE A 8 -12.04 -3.90 21.60
C ILE A 8 -13.19 -4.45 20.73
N CYS A 9 -14.38 -4.65 21.33
CA CYS A 9 -15.57 -5.13 20.63
C CYS A 9 -16.10 -4.10 19.62
N VAL A 10 -16.13 -2.82 19.99
CA VAL A 10 -16.57 -1.72 19.10
C VAL A 10 -15.60 -1.56 17.91
N LYS A 11 -14.28 -1.64 18.15
CA LYS A 11 -13.27 -1.59 17.06
C LYS A 11 -13.27 -2.83 16.16
N SER A 12 -13.78 -3.97 16.61
CA SER A 12 -13.95 -5.15 15.75
C SER A 12 -15.22 -5.06 14.90
N GLU A 13 -16.32 -4.54 15.45
CA GLU A 13 -17.56 -4.32 14.68
C GLU A 13 -17.39 -3.24 13.61
N GLU A 14 -16.73 -2.12 13.91
CA GLU A 14 -16.45 -1.09 12.90
C GLU A 14 -15.55 -1.58 11.77
N ARG A 15 -14.63 -2.51 12.06
CA ARG A 15 -13.79 -3.16 11.05
C ARG A 15 -14.61 -4.16 10.22
N GLY A 16 -15.48 -4.95 10.85
CA GLY A 16 -16.39 -5.86 10.16
C GLY A 16 -17.38 -5.13 9.23
N ILE A 17 -17.94 -4.00 9.67
CA ILE A 17 -18.85 -3.17 8.87
C ILE A 17 -18.12 -2.56 7.67
N ARG A 18 -16.86 -2.12 7.84
CA ARG A 18 -16.05 -1.57 6.76
C ARG A 18 -15.64 -2.65 5.74
N ILE A 19 -15.23 -3.82 6.21
CA ILE A 19 -14.87 -4.97 5.36
C ILE A 19 -16.11 -5.45 4.57
N GLY A 20 -17.27 -5.59 5.22
CA GLY A 20 -18.53 -5.96 4.54
C GLY A 20 -19.07 -4.90 3.57
N ARG A 21 -18.63 -3.63 3.68
CA ARG A 21 -18.89 -2.58 2.67
C ARG A 21 -17.96 -2.74 1.47
N MET A 22 -16.69 -3.07 1.70
CA MET A 22 -15.73 -3.40 0.64
C MET A 22 -16.13 -4.64 -0.15
N GLU A 23 -16.55 -5.73 0.49
CA GLU A 23 -17.00 -6.94 -0.21
C GLU A 23 -18.23 -6.70 -1.10
N ARG A 24 -19.16 -5.84 -0.65
CA ARG A 24 -20.33 -5.43 -1.46
C ARG A 24 -19.93 -4.53 -2.63
N MET A 25 -18.95 -3.64 -2.44
CA MET A 25 -18.39 -2.85 -3.53
C MET A 25 -17.60 -3.72 -4.51
N GLU A 26 -16.86 -4.72 -4.03
CA GLU A 26 -16.09 -5.65 -4.86
C GLU A 26 -17.01 -6.52 -5.73
N LYS A 27 -18.12 -7.05 -5.18
CA LYS A 27 -19.12 -7.78 -5.98
C LYS A 27 -19.76 -6.88 -7.05
N ARG A 28 -19.99 -5.60 -6.75
CA ARG A 28 -20.48 -4.61 -7.74
C ARG A 28 -19.41 -4.30 -8.80
N VAL A 29 -18.16 -4.10 -8.41
CA VAL A 29 -17.03 -3.80 -9.31
C VAL A 29 -16.71 -4.98 -10.22
N LYS A 30 -16.70 -6.22 -9.71
CA LYS A 30 -16.44 -7.42 -10.51
C LYS A 30 -17.52 -7.65 -11.58
N GLY A 31 -18.77 -7.28 -11.29
CA GLY A 31 -19.86 -7.25 -12.28
C GLY A 31 -19.69 -6.15 -13.33
N ILE A 32 -19.26 -4.95 -12.93
CA ILE A 32 -19.07 -3.80 -13.83
C ILE A 32 -17.84 -3.97 -14.73
N VAL A 33 -16.70 -4.44 -14.21
CA VAL A 33 -15.49 -4.71 -15.03
C VAL A 33 -15.78 -5.78 -16.09
N MET A 34 -16.63 -6.76 -15.78
CA MET A 34 -17.04 -7.77 -16.75
C MET A 34 -18.00 -7.20 -17.83
N MET A 35 -18.79 -6.17 -17.49
CA MET A 35 -19.66 -5.46 -18.44
C MET A 35 -18.90 -4.48 -19.35
N VAL A 36 -17.89 -3.78 -18.82
CA VAL A 36 -17.05 -2.84 -19.59
C VAL A 36 -16.23 -3.56 -20.68
N VAL A 37 -15.92 -4.86 -20.51
CA VAL A 37 -15.17 -5.66 -21.49
C VAL A 37 -16.04 -6.20 -22.63
N MET A 38 -17.37 -6.11 -22.56
CA MET A 38 -18.29 -6.59 -23.63
C MET A 38 -19.09 -5.48 -24.35
N GLY A 39 -18.89 -4.21 -23.98
CA GLY A 39 -19.69 -3.07 -24.49
C GLY A 39 -19.00 -2.23 -25.57
N CYS A 40 -18.51 -2.84 -26.65
CA CYS A 40 -18.14 -2.12 -27.88
C CYS A 40 -18.74 -2.84 -29.10
N ASN A 41 -20.07 -3.01 -29.12
CA ASN A 41 -20.78 -3.33 -30.35
C ASN A 41 -22.28 -2.96 -30.29
N SER A 42 -22.59 -1.73 -30.70
CA SER A 42 -23.87 -1.26 -31.26
C SER A 42 -23.59 0.20 -31.66
N GLY A 43 -23.59 0.64 -32.91
CA GLY A 43 -24.51 0.36 -33.99
C GLY A 43 -25.11 1.72 -34.40
N GLY A 44 -24.79 2.20 -35.61
CA GLY A 44 -25.54 3.27 -36.28
C GLY A 44 -25.02 4.70 -36.11
N VAL A 45 -24.11 5.13 -37.00
CA VAL A 45 -23.92 6.55 -37.31
C VAL A 45 -24.96 6.98 -38.35
N LYS A 46 -25.87 7.88 -37.97
CA LYS A 46 -26.63 8.69 -38.91
C LYS A 46 -27.10 9.98 -38.25
N GLY A 47 -26.66 11.11 -38.81
CA GLY A 47 -27.22 12.42 -38.50
C GLY A 47 -26.18 13.54 -38.44
N GLU A 48 -25.91 14.16 -39.59
CA GLU A 48 -25.38 15.52 -39.67
C GLU A 48 -26.31 16.51 -38.93
N GLY A 49 -25.71 17.50 -38.26
CA GLY A 49 -26.43 18.55 -37.56
C GLY A 49 -25.49 19.67 -37.13
N THR A 50 -25.20 20.55 -38.08
CA THR A 50 -24.56 21.86 -37.87
C THR A 50 -25.51 22.79 -37.09
N GLY A 51 -25.00 23.49 -36.08
CA GLY A 51 -25.54 24.78 -35.62
C GLY A 51 -26.10 24.80 -34.19
N GLY A 52 -25.48 25.61 -33.34
CA GLY A 52 -26.05 26.03 -32.05
C GLY A 52 -25.01 26.60 -31.09
N ASP A 53 -24.73 27.90 -31.21
CA ASP A 53 -24.05 28.70 -30.19
C ASP A 53 -24.77 28.55 -28.84
N GLY A 54 -24.10 27.88 -27.90
CA GLY A 54 -24.52 27.71 -26.53
C GLY A 54 -23.28 27.56 -25.66
N SER A 55 -22.81 28.67 -25.12
CA SER A 55 -21.67 28.76 -24.21
C SER A 55 -21.75 27.71 -23.10
N GLY A 56 -20.87 26.71 -23.12
CA GLY A 56 -20.56 25.85 -21.96
C GLY A 56 -20.61 24.34 -22.18
N ALA A 57 -21.12 23.83 -23.30
CA ALA A 57 -21.12 22.38 -23.57
C ALA A 57 -19.85 21.97 -24.34
N LYS A 58 -18.85 21.43 -23.64
CA LYS A 58 -17.69 20.79 -24.27
C LYS A 58 -18.16 19.66 -25.19
N SER A 59 -17.54 19.54 -26.36
CA SER A 59 -17.82 18.40 -27.25
C SER A 59 -17.43 17.08 -26.57
N LEU A 60 -18.13 15.99 -26.86
CA LEU A 60 -17.79 14.67 -26.28
C LEU A 60 -16.33 14.29 -26.54
N SER A 61 -15.78 14.65 -27.70
CA SER A 61 -14.36 14.49 -28.04
C SER A 61 -13.43 15.27 -27.11
N GLU A 62 -13.80 16.50 -26.74
CA GLU A 62 -13.01 17.34 -25.83
C GLU A 62 -13.03 16.80 -24.40
N VAL A 63 -14.20 16.37 -23.91
CA VAL A 63 -14.33 15.68 -22.61
C VAL A 63 -13.48 14.42 -22.56
N LEU A 64 -13.55 13.58 -23.60
CA LEU A 64 -12.76 12.34 -23.66
C LEU A 64 -11.26 12.61 -23.74
N MET A 65 -10.83 13.65 -24.46
CA MET A 65 -9.43 14.07 -24.47
C MET A 65 -8.95 14.53 -23.09
N GLU A 66 -9.77 15.29 -22.36
CA GLU A 66 -9.43 15.80 -21.03
C GLU A 66 -9.39 14.69 -19.97
N VAL A 67 -10.36 13.76 -20.02
CA VAL A 67 -10.37 12.54 -19.20
C VAL A 67 -9.14 11.68 -19.51
N GLY A 68 -8.81 11.48 -20.79
CA GLY A 68 -7.64 10.72 -21.21
C GLY A 68 -6.33 11.34 -20.72
N ARG A 69 -6.20 12.66 -20.80
CA ARG A 69 -5.05 13.40 -20.25
C ARG A 69 -4.95 13.21 -18.74
N SER A 70 -6.05 13.39 -18.02
CA SER A 70 -6.09 13.21 -16.56
C SER A 70 -5.76 11.78 -16.14
N ALA A 71 -6.23 10.77 -16.90
CA ALA A 71 -5.91 9.38 -16.65
C ALA A 71 -4.41 9.10 -16.85
N GLY A 72 -3.80 9.78 -17.84
CA GLY A 72 -2.35 9.79 -18.03
C GLY A 72 -1.61 10.34 -16.81
N ASP A 73 -2.02 11.51 -16.31
CA ASP A 73 -1.41 12.15 -15.12
C ASP A 73 -1.49 11.23 -13.89
N ALA A 74 -2.66 10.62 -13.63
CA ALA A 74 -2.83 9.64 -12.56
C ALA A 74 -1.95 8.40 -12.73
N PHE A 75 -1.74 7.93 -13.97
CA PHE A 75 -0.85 6.82 -14.26
C PHE A 75 0.62 7.16 -14.01
N TYR A 76 1.09 8.35 -14.38
CA TYR A 76 2.47 8.78 -14.10
C TYR A 76 2.73 8.94 -12.60
N SER A 77 1.78 9.50 -11.84
CA SER A 77 1.87 9.56 -10.37
C SER A 77 1.97 8.17 -9.75
N PHE A 78 1.27 7.18 -10.30
CA PHE A 78 1.41 5.79 -9.88
C PHE A 78 2.80 5.20 -10.23
N LEU A 79 3.35 5.48 -11.41
CA LEU A 79 4.72 5.06 -11.74
C LEU A 79 5.77 5.68 -10.81
N GLU A 80 5.59 6.94 -10.40
CA GLU A 80 6.46 7.61 -9.44
C GLU A 80 6.40 7.00 -8.03
N LEU A 81 5.22 6.49 -7.66
CA LEU A 81 5.02 5.71 -6.44
C LEU A 81 5.74 4.36 -6.54
N VAL A 82 5.57 3.62 -7.64
CA VAL A 82 6.22 2.32 -7.86
C VAL A 82 7.73 2.48 -7.83
N SER A 83 8.29 3.47 -8.53
CA SER A 83 9.73 3.73 -8.51
C SER A 83 10.21 4.14 -7.11
N GLY A 84 9.45 4.97 -6.39
CA GLY A 84 9.74 5.33 -5.00
C GLY A 84 9.77 4.13 -4.06
N SER A 85 8.90 3.14 -4.27
CA SER A 85 8.85 1.90 -3.48
C SER A 85 10.06 0.98 -3.66
N LEU A 86 10.82 1.15 -4.75
CA LEU A 86 12.01 0.35 -5.06
C LEU A 86 13.32 1.02 -4.58
N GLY A 87 13.27 2.28 -4.13
CA GLY A 87 14.44 3.15 -4.02
C GLY A 87 15.10 3.29 -2.64
N PHE A 88 14.78 2.47 -1.63
CA PHE A 88 15.37 2.64 -0.30
C PHE A 88 16.69 1.87 -0.14
N SER A 89 17.81 2.58 -0.18
CA SER A 89 19.14 2.02 0.13
C SER A 89 19.54 2.33 1.56
N VAL A 90 19.98 1.29 2.29
CA VAL A 90 20.47 1.41 3.67
C VAL A 90 22.00 1.38 3.66
N THR A 91 22.63 2.37 4.31
CA THR A 91 24.08 2.43 4.52
C THR A 91 24.40 2.37 6.02
N VAL A 92 25.70 2.34 6.36
CA VAL A 92 26.19 2.37 7.75
C VAL A 92 25.82 3.65 8.51
N ASP A 93 25.40 4.69 7.80
CA ASP A 93 24.97 5.97 8.37
C ASP A 93 23.46 6.20 8.25
N THR A 94 22.70 5.20 7.77
CA THR A 94 21.24 5.28 7.77
C THR A 94 20.74 5.26 9.20
N THR A 95 20.03 6.32 9.58
CA THR A 95 19.35 6.43 10.89
C THR A 95 17.99 5.76 10.83
N ARG A 96 17.47 5.37 12.00
CA ARG A 96 16.11 4.83 12.10
C ARG A 96 15.06 5.88 11.70
N SER A 97 15.30 7.17 11.97
CA SER A 97 14.47 8.27 11.49
C SER A 97 14.35 8.32 9.96
N LYS A 98 15.43 8.07 9.22
CA LYS A 98 15.39 8.01 7.74
C LYS A 98 14.48 6.90 7.21
N VAL A 99 14.35 5.79 7.95
CA VAL A 99 13.39 4.72 7.62
C VAL A 99 11.96 5.23 7.79
N GLY A 100 11.67 5.94 8.87
CA GLY A 100 10.36 6.58 9.09
C GLY A 100 10.03 7.64 8.03
N GLU A 101 11.01 8.47 7.66
CA GLU A 101 10.89 9.45 6.58
C GLU A 101 10.58 8.79 5.23
N TYR A 102 11.23 7.67 4.93
CA TYR A 102 10.97 6.90 3.71
C TYR A 102 9.49 6.45 3.62
N PHE A 103 8.97 5.81 4.67
CA PHE A 103 7.57 5.40 4.68
C PHE A 103 6.59 6.59 4.67
N SER A 104 6.94 7.69 5.34
CA SER A 104 6.16 8.93 5.26
C SER A 104 6.13 9.49 3.84
N GLY A 105 7.24 9.44 3.11
CA GLY A 105 7.32 9.86 1.71
C GLY A 105 6.43 9.01 0.81
N LEU A 106 6.45 7.69 0.98
CA LEU A 106 5.53 6.79 0.27
C LEU A 106 4.05 7.10 0.58
N GLY A 107 3.71 7.38 1.84
CA GLY A 107 2.36 7.78 2.24
C GLY A 107 1.91 9.09 1.59
N LYS A 108 2.82 10.04 1.39
CA LYS A 108 2.56 11.30 0.65
C LYS A 108 2.23 11.01 -0.82
N LYS A 109 3.05 10.20 -1.49
CA LYS A 109 2.84 9.80 -2.90
C LYS A 109 1.53 9.04 -3.13
N LEU A 110 1.11 8.18 -2.18
CA LEU A 110 -0.22 7.56 -2.23
C LEU A 110 -1.35 8.60 -2.15
N GLY A 111 -1.15 9.67 -1.38
CA GLY A 111 -2.09 10.79 -1.30
C GLY A 111 -2.19 11.54 -2.63
N GLU A 112 -1.04 11.91 -3.21
CA GLU A 112 -0.96 12.59 -4.51
C GLU A 112 -1.62 11.76 -5.62
N ALA A 113 -1.30 10.45 -5.71
CA ALA A 113 -1.95 9.55 -6.67
C ALA A 113 -3.48 9.44 -6.45
N SER A 114 -3.94 9.49 -5.19
CA SER A 114 -5.37 9.50 -4.86
C SER A 114 -6.05 10.81 -5.24
N GLU A 115 -5.34 11.93 -5.28
CA GLU A 115 -5.85 13.23 -5.72
C GLU A 115 -5.95 13.27 -7.25
N GLU A 116 -4.94 12.78 -7.97
CA GLU A 116 -4.99 12.68 -9.44
C GLU A 116 -6.14 11.79 -9.92
N LEU A 117 -6.40 10.66 -9.24
CA LEU A 117 -7.57 9.82 -9.55
C LEU A 117 -8.90 10.55 -9.34
N GLU A 118 -8.98 11.47 -8.38
CA GLU A 118 -10.18 12.28 -8.15
C GLU A 118 -10.44 13.23 -9.32
N GLU A 119 -9.38 13.82 -9.90
CA GLU A 119 -9.50 14.68 -11.07
C GLU A 119 -10.01 13.92 -12.30
N VAL A 120 -9.57 12.66 -12.48
CA VAL A 120 -10.12 11.76 -13.51
C VAL A 120 -11.63 11.58 -13.33
N ALA A 121 -12.05 11.29 -12.10
CA ALA A 121 -13.46 11.12 -11.77
C ALA A 121 -14.27 12.40 -12.07
N LYS A 122 -13.84 13.56 -11.58
CA LYS A 122 -14.53 14.85 -11.80
C LYS A 122 -14.69 15.16 -13.29
N LYS A 123 -13.63 14.99 -14.09
CA LYS A 123 -13.66 15.26 -15.54
C LYS A 123 -14.59 14.30 -16.27
N SER A 124 -14.72 13.07 -15.79
CA SER A 124 -15.63 12.07 -16.38
C SER A 124 -17.12 12.35 -16.12
N GLU A 125 -17.44 13.21 -15.15
CA GLU A 125 -18.80 13.61 -14.81
C GLU A 125 -19.32 14.75 -15.72
N VAL A 126 -18.43 15.42 -16.47
CA VAL A 126 -18.79 16.49 -17.40
C VAL A 126 -19.22 15.90 -18.75
N GLY A 127 -20.37 16.29 -19.28
CA GLY A 127 -20.82 15.92 -20.65
C GLY A 127 -21.47 14.54 -20.81
N VAL A 128 -21.46 13.69 -19.78
CA VAL A 128 -22.29 12.48 -19.74
C VAL A 128 -23.66 12.89 -19.22
N GLY A 129 -24.64 13.06 -20.11
CA GLY A 129 -26.05 13.09 -19.68
C GLY A 129 -26.28 11.90 -18.75
N LYS A 130 -26.89 12.12 -17.58
CA LYS A 130 -27.15 11.08 -16.58
C LYS A 130 -27.96 9.96 -17.23
N GLY A 131 -27.29 9.01 -17.88
CA GLY A 131 -27.92 7.89 -18.53
C GLY A 131 -28.69 7.09 -17.49
N GLU A 132 -29.87 6.62 -17.87
CA GLU A 132 -30.85 5.94 -17.01
C GLU A 132 -30.30 4.68 -16.30
N GLU A 133 -29.07 4.26 -16.59
CA GLU A 133 -28.42 3.06 -16.03
C GLU A 133 -27.75 3.27 -14.67
N SER A 134 -27.55 4.50 -14.18
CA SER A 134 -27.02 4.72 -12.82
C SER A 134 -28.12 5.03 -11.82
N LYS A 135 -28.65 3.98 -11.17
CA LYS A 135 -29.60 4.11 -10.05
C LYS A 135 -29.04 4.95 -8.87
N ASP A 136 -27.72 5.19 -8.84
CA ASP A 136 -27.00 5.90 -7.79
C ASP A 136 -26.33 7.22 -8.27
N GLY A 137 -26.54 7.65 -9.53
CA GLY A 137 -26.04 8.93 -10.05
C GLY A 137 -24.51 9.02 -10.28
N LYS A 138 -23.77 7.93 -10.11
CA LYS A 138 -22.31 7.82 -10.37
C LYS A 138 -22.04 7.05 -11.66
N ASN A 139 -21.16 7.56 -12.53
CA ASN A 139 -20.72 6.81 -13.72
C ASN A 139 -19.75 5.66 -13.31
N ALA A 140 -19.46 4.75 -14.24
CA ALA A 140 -18.58 3.61 -13.98
C ALA A 140 -17.15 4.03 -13.56
N ILE A 141 -16.64 5.14 -14.11
CA ILE A 141 -15.32 5.69 -13.80
C ILE A 141 -15.27 6.13 -12.33
N ARG A 142 -16.28 6.84 -11.85
CA ARG A 142 -16.40 7.29 -10.46
C ARG A 142 -16.40 6.11 -9.49
N ILE A 143 -17.13 5.04 -9.81
CA ILE A 143 -17.19 3.84 -8.98
C ILE A 143 -15.81 3.18 -8.89
N ALA A 144 -15.09 3.06 -10.01
CA ALA A 144 -13.74 2.49 -10.04
C ALA A 144 -12.72 3.36 -9.28
N VAL A 145 -12.77 4.68 -9.48
CA VAL A 145 -11.93 5.65 -8.77
C VAL A 145 -12.15 5.59 -7.26
N ASP A 146 -13.41 5.61 -6.80
CA ASP A 146 -13.73 5.57 -5.37
C ASP A 146 -13.21 4.28 -4.71
N ALA A 147 -13.30 3.15 -5.42
CA ALA A 147 -12.75 1.87 -4.95
C ALA A 147 -11.21 1.93 -4.84
N ALA A 148 -10.52 2.40 -5.88
CA ALA A 148 -9.07 2.53 -5.89
C ALA A 148 -8.57 3.47 -4.77
N LYS A 149 -9.20 4.63 -4.62
CA LYS A 149 -8.90 5.59 -3.54
C LYS A 149 -9.10 4.99 -2.15
N GLY A 150 -10.13 4.15 -1.98
CA GLY A 150 -10.34 3.41 -0.74
C GLY A 150 -9.15 2.51 -0.37
N VAL A 151 -8.58 1.81 -1.35
CA VAL A 151 -7.37 0.99 -1.15
C VAL A 151 -6.15 1.85 -0.82
N LEU A 152 -5.90 2.92 -1.59
CA LEU A 152 -4.78 3.83 -1.36
C LEU A 152 -4.83 4.47 0.04
N SER A 153 -6.02 4.84 0.51
CA SER A 153 -6.23 5.41 1.84
C SER A 153 -5.87 4.43 2.97
N LEU A 154 -6.24 3.15 2.84
CA LEU A 154 -5.85 2.11 3.80
C LEU A 154 -4.34 1.90 3.82
N LEU A 155 -3.72 1.79 2.64
CA LEU A 155 -2.26 1.65 2.52
C LEU A 155 -1.54 2.84 3.15
N LYS A 156 -1.99 4.07 2.86
CA LYS A 156 -1.45 5.31 3.45
C LYS A 156 -1.51 5.28 4.97
N THR A 157 -2.63 4.86 5.55
CA THR A 157 -2.81 4.76 7.01
C THR A 157 -1.77 3.82 7.64
N HIS A 158 -1.47 2.69 7.00
CA HIS A 158 -0.45 1.76 7.47
C HIS A 158 0.97 2.34 7.34
N LEU A 159 1.28 3.02 6.23
CA LEU A 159 2.57 3.69 6.05
C LEU A 159 2.80 4.85 7.05
N GLU A 160 1.76 5.63 7.33
CA GLU A 160 1.83 6.70 8.34
C GLU A 160 2.09 6.14 9.75
N SER A 161 1.64 4.92 10.04
CA SER A 161 1.96 4.23 11.30
C SER A 161 3.45 3.86 11.41
N LEU A 162 4.17 3.78 10.28
CA LEU A 162 5.61 3.52 10.23
C LEU A 162 6.46 4.80 10.34
N LYS A 163 5.87 5.98 10.11
CA LYS A 163 6.57 7.29 10.14
C LYS A 163 7.31 7.53 11.47
N GLY A 164 6.67 7.15 12.58
CA GLY A 164 7.21 7.37 13.93
C GLY A 164 8.07 6.22 14.45
N ILE A 165 8.46 5.27 13.60
CA ILE A 165 9.26 4.12 14.01
C ILE A 165 10.72 4.46 13.77
N GLY A 166 11.38 4.91 14.83
CA GLY A 166 12.80 5.21 14.81
C GLY A 166 13.15 6.50 15.54
N ASP A 167 14.39 6.54 15.99
CA ASP A 167 15.04 7.66 16.64
C ASP A 167 16.19 8.18 15.75
N GLY A 168 16.96 9.13 16.24
CA GLY A 168 18.17 9.62 15.56
C GLY A 168 19.31 8.61 15.51
N ASN A 169 19.17 7.42 16.13
CA ASN A 169 20.24 6.44 16.16
C ASN A 169 20.35 5.72 14.81
N LYS A 170 21.51 5.10 14.58
CA LYS A 170 21.77 4.30 13.38
C LYS A 170 20.92 3.03 13.38
N VAL A 171 20.53 2.57 12.18
CA VAL A 171 19.89 1.26 12.00
C VAL A 171 20.84 0.15 12.47
N PHE A 172 22.14 0.34 12.25
CA PHE A 172 23.21 -0.50 12.79
C PHE A 172 24.01 0.32 13.79
N ASP A 173 23.72 0.15 15.08
CA ASP A 173 24.45 0.81 16.16
C ASP A 173 25.35 -0.21 16.87
N VAL A 174 26.53 -0.41 16.30
CA VAL A 174 27.56 -1.29 16.85
C VAL A 174 28.81 -0.44 17.09
N ALA A 175 28.91 0.13 18.29
CA ALA A 175 30.01 1.02 18.63
C ALA A 175 31.28 0.23 19.02
N LYS A 176 31.17 -0.86 19.81
CA LYS A 176 32.23 -1.80 20.28
C LYS A 176 31.61 -3.10 20.82
N ASP A 177 32.41 -3.95 21.49
CA ASP A 177 32.00 -5.04 22.42
C ASP A 177 31.20 -4.48 23.62
N GLN A 178 30.01 -3.94 23.33
CA GLN A 178 29.06 -3.38 24.28
C GLN A 178 27.93 -4.38 24.54
N ASP A 179 27.29 -4.22 25.70
CA ASP A 179 26.09 -5.00 26.00
C ASP A 179 24.96 -4.55 25.09
N GLY A 180 24.17 -5.51 24.59
CA GLY A 180 22.99 -5.17 23.82
C GLY A 180 21.95 -4.45 24.67
N VAL A 181 21.21 -3.53 24.04
CA VAL A 181 20.08 -2.82 24.63
C VAL A 181 18.79 -3.51 24.17
N ALA A 182 17.85 -3.69 25.09
CA ALA A 182 16.54 -4.25 24.74
C ALA A 182 15.81 -3.33 23.75
N ALA A 183 15.26 -3.91 22.68
CA ALA A 183 14.44 -3.17 21.73
C ALA A 183 13.12 -2.70 22.36
N SER A 184 12.61 -1.55 21.90
CA SER A 184 11.30 -1.05 22.28
C SER A 184 10.21 -2.01 21.79
N THR A 185 9.62 -2.76 22.73
CA THR A 185 8.55 -3.73 22.41
C THR A 185 7.34 -3.06 21.77
N GLU A 186 7.01 -1.83 22.17
CA GLU A 186 5.88 -1.09 21.62
C GLU A 186 6.13 -0.61 20.19
N GLU A 187 7.34 -0.18 19.86
CA GLU A 187 7.71 0.18 18.49
C GLU A 187 7.75 -1.05 17.58
N LEU A 188 8.29 -2.18 18.06
CA LEU A 188 8.26 -3.45 17.32
C LEU A 188 6.84 -3.91 17.01
N LYS A 189 5.91 -3.83 17.98
CA LYS A 189 4.50 -4.15 17.76
C LYS A 189 3.83 -3.20 16.76
N LYS A 190 4.18 -1.91 16.77
CA LYS A 190 3.67 -0.93 15.79
C LYS A 190 4.14 -1.28 14.39
N ALA A 191 5.44 -1.54 14.22
CA ALA A 191 6.03 -1.94 12.94
C ALA A 191 5.35 -3.19 12.39
N TYR A 192 5.27 -4.23 13.22
CA TYR A 192 4.63 -5.50 12.86
C TYR A 192 3.17 -5.31 12.42
N LYS A 193 2.36 -4.57 13.19
CA LYS A 193 0.95 -4.33 12.86
C LYS A 193 0.77 -3.54 11.56
N ALA A 194 1.62 -2.54 11.33
CA ALA A 194 1.56 -1.73 10.13
C ALA A 194 1.93 -2.56 8.89
N LEU A 195 3.06 -3.29 8.93
CA LEU A 195 3.49 -4.16 7.84
C LEU A 195 2.47 -5.29 7.56
N LYS A 196 1.95 -5.91 8.62
CA LYS A 196 0.88 -6.91 8.50
C LYS A 196 -0.38 -6.31 7.85
N GLY A 197 -0.76 -5.10 8.23
CA GLY A 197 -1.91 -4.40 7.66
C GLY A 197 -1.75 -4.15 6.15
N ILE A 198 -0.55 -3.77 5.69
CA ILE A 198 -0.25 -3.63 4.25
C ILE A 198 -0.49 -4.95 3.52
N VAL A 199 0.01 -6.06 4.07
CA VAL A 199 -0.19 -7.40 3.50
C VAL A 199 -1.67 -7.78 3.50
N GLU A 200 -2.42 -7.50 4.57
CA GLU A 200 -3.86 -7.79 4.65
C GLU A 200 -4.66 -7.00 3.61
N VAL A 201 -4.34 -5.73 3.37
CA VAL A 201 -4.95 -4.93 2.31
C VAL A 201 -4.67 -5.54 0.93
N ALA A 202 -3.42 -5.93 0.68
CA ALA A 202 -3.01 -6.55 -0.59
C ALA A 202 -3.75 -7.89 -0.82
N LYS A 203 -3.86 -8.73 0.20
CA LYS A 203 -4.66 -9.97 0.15
C LYS A 203 -6.12 -9.73 -0.18
N GLY A 204 -6.72 -8.68 0.40
CA GLY A 204 -8.09 -8.27 0.08
C GLY A 204 -8.27 -7.92 -1.40
N GLN A 205 -7.19 -7.48 -2.07
CA GLN A 205 -7.13 -7.23 -3.51
C GLN A 205 -6.66 -8.44 -4.32
N LYS A 206 -6.57 -9.63 -3.71
CA LYS A 206 -6.11 -10.90 -4.31
C LYS A 206 -4.67 -10.88 -4.81
N VAL A 207 -3.85 -10.01 -4.25
CA VAL A 207 -2.39 -10.12 -4.39
C VAL A 207 -1.95 -11.36 -3.61
N GLU A 208 -1.13 -12.21 -4.24
CA GLU A 208 -0.59 -13.40 -3.58
C GLU A 208 0.15 -13.04 -2.30
N GLU A 209 -0.04 -13.87 -1.27
CA GLU A 209 0.66 -13.69 0.00
C GLU A 209 2.16 -13.97 -0.16
N PRO A 210 3.04 -13.24 0.56
CA PRO A 210 4.43 -13.67 0.73
C PRO A 210 4.51 -15.14 1.15
N SER A 211 5.34 -15.92 0.48
CA SER A 211 5.48 -17.34 0.82
C SER A 211 6.12 -17.48 2.20
N ALA A 212 5.64 -18.44 3.00
CA ALA A 212 6.30 -18.75 4.26
C ALA A 212 7.75 -19.20 4.01
N SER A 213 8.68 -18.67 4.79
CA SER A 213 10.08 -19.12 4.74
C SER A 213 10.23 -20.50 5.39
N ASN A 214 10.85 -21.44 4.70
CA ASN A 214 11.27 -22.73 5.28
C ASN A 214 12.70 -22.69 5.86
N VAL A 215 13.33 -21.50 5.88
CA VAL A 215 14.69 -21.31 6.41
C VAL A 215 14.66 -21.54 7.92
N THR A 216 15.57 -22.38 8.40
CA THR A 216 15.78 -22.64 9.83
C THR A 216 17.20 -22.23 10.24
N LEU A 217 17.48 -22.15 11.54
CA LEU A 217 18.83 -21.87 12.04
C LEU A 217 19.78 -23.08 11.96
N ALA A 218 19.37 -24.17 11.31
CA ALA A 218 20.16 -25.38 11.15
C ALA A 218 21.24 -25.22 10.07
N GLN A 219 22.39 -25.91 10.23
CA GLN A 219 23.47 -25.92 9.24
C GLN A 219 22.97 -26.33 7.85
N ALA A 220 22.11 -27.36 7.77
CA ALA A 220 21.54 -27.81 6.50
C ALA A 220 20.72 -26.74 5.76
N SER A 221 20.26 -25.69 6.47
CA SER A 221 19.48 -24.60 5.90
C SER A 221 20.29 -23.36 5.54
N ILE A 222 21.39 -23.06 6.26
CA ILE A 222 22.17 -21.80 6.12
C ILE A 222 23.60 -22.08 5.60
N GLY A 223 24.05 -23.33 5.60
CA GLY A 223 25.37 -23.74 5.07
C GLY A 223 26.54 -23.55 6.04
N VAL A 224 26.28 -23.19 7.31
CA VAL A 224 27.32 -22.95 8.32
C VAL A 224 26.97 -23.54 9.69
N ASN A 225 28.02 -24.01 10.39
CA ASN A 225 27.92 -24.51 11.75
C ASN A 225 27.53 -23.39 12.72
N ASP A 226 26.64 -23.72 13.64
CA ASP A 226 26.18 -22.82 14.71
C ASP A 226 25.67 -21.47 14.20
N ALA A 227 24.96 -21.44 13.06
CA ALA A 227 24.31 -20.22 12.56
C ALA A 227 23.43 -19.56 13.64
N LYS A 228 22.82 -20.35 14.53
CA LYS A 228 22.10 -19.90 15.74
C LYS A 228 22.87 -18.91 16.62
N ASN A 229 24.22 -18.94 16.61
CA ASN A 229 25.03 -17.98 17.34
C ASN A 229 24.89 -16.55 16.80
N GLY A 230 24.47 -16.36 15.55
CA GLY A 230 24.14 -15.06 14.99
C GLY A 230 23.00 -14.36 15.76
N ALA A 231 22.05 -15.11 16.33
CA ALA A 231 20.96 -14.52 17.13
C ALA A 231 21.44 -13.87 18.43
N LYS A 232 22.67 -14.17 18.88
CA LYS A 232 23.27 -13.54 20.08
C LYS A 232 23.42 -12.03 19.93
N VAL A 233 23.42 -11.48 18.71
CA VAL A 233 23.40 -10.02 18.47
C VAL A 233 22.15 -9.34 19.02
N LEU A 234 21.09 -10.10 19.33
CA LEU A 234 19.84 -9.59 19.89
C LEU A 234 19.79 -9.69 21.43
N ALA A 235 20.82 -10.23 22.08
CA ALA A 235 20.84 -10.41 23.53
C ALA A 235 20.98 -9.06 24.25
N ALA A 236 20.11 -8.80 25.23
CA ALA A 236 20.22 -7.64 26.10
C ALA A 236 21.08 -7.95 27.33
N GLY A 237 21.88 -6.97 27.78
CA GLY A 237 22.68 -7.08 29.01
C GLY A 237 23.84 -8.06 28.94
N ALA A 238 24.24 -8.49 27.74
CA ALA A 238 25.41 -9.32 27.52
C ALA A 238 26.08 -8.99 26.19
N LYS A 239 27.40 -9.17 26.15
CA LYS A 239 28.19 -9.08 24.91
C LYS A 239 27.95 -10.29 24.04
N ALA A 240 27.66 -10.05 22.76
CA ALA A 240 27.44 -11.13 21.80
C ALA A 240 28.75 -11.87 21.41
N GLY A 241 29.91 -11.21 21.59
CA GLY A 241 31.25 -11.72 21.29
C GLY A 241 31.68 -11.49 19.83
N ALA A 242 32.99 -11.43 19.58
CA ALA A 242 33.57 -10.98 18.30
C ALA A 242 33.18 -11.80 17.04
N ALA A 243 32.63 -13.02 17.19
CA ALA A 243 32.41 -13.96 16.08
C ALA A 243 30.93 -14.18 15.69
N VAL A 244 30.01 -13.30 16.09
CA VAL A 244 28.56 -13.47 15.81
C VAL A 244 28.03 -12.65 14.64
N GLY A 245 28.72 -11.57 14.24
CA GLY A 245 28.28 -10.65 13.19
C GLY A 245 28.11 -11.34 11.83
N ASP A 246 29.12 -12.08 11.39
CA ASP A 246 29.08 -12.82 10.11
C ASP A 246 27.94 -13.85 10.08
N LYS A 247 27.65 -14.49 11.22
CA LYS A 247 26.54 -15.44 11.35
C LYS A 247 25.18 -14.75 11.30
N ALA A 248 25.05 -13.57 11.88
CA ALA A 248 23.84 -12.76 11.76
C ALA A 248 23.60 -12.31 10.31
N ALA A 249 24.65 -11.87 9.61
CA ALA A 249 24.59 -11.52 8.20
C ALA A 249 24.18 -12.73 7.32
N LEU A 250 24.71 -13.92 7.62
CA LEU A 250 24.33 -15.17 6.92
C LEU A 250 22.87 -15.55 7.14
N ILE A 251 22.33 -15.38 8.35
CA ILE A 251 20.90 -15.60 8.61
C ILE A 251 20.04 -14.69 7.72
N VAL A 252 20.33 -13.38 7.70
CA VAL A 252 19.55 -12.41 6.93
C VAL A 252 19.64 -12.67 5.43
N SER A 253 20.85 -12.93 4.90
CA SER A 253 21.06 -13.20 3.48
C SER A 253 20.49 -14.54 2.98
N SER A 254 20.19 -15.48 3.88
CA SER A 254 19.53 -16.75 3.54
C SER A 254 18.02 -16.58 3.27
N VAL A 255 17.44 -15.45 3.67
CA VAL A 255 16.01 -15.16 3.47
C VAL A 255 15.83 -14.20 2.28
N ARG A 256 14.76 -14.39 1.50
CA ARG A 256 14.39 -13.48 0.40
C ARG A 256 13.33 -12.51 0.91
N GLY A 257 13.33 -11.26 0.45
CA GLY A 257 12.37 -10.24 0.91
C GLY A 257 10.89 -10.57 0.65
N GLY A 258 10.59 -11.46 -0.31
CA GLY A 258 9.24 -11.99 -0.55
C GLY A 258 8.86 -13.20 0.32
N ARG A 259 9.70 -13.57 1.29
CA ARG A 259 9.44 -14.63 2.27
C ARG A 259 9.27 -14.04 3.66
N CYS A 260 8.24 -14.47 4.39
CA CYS A 260 7.99 -14.10 5.79
C CYS A 260 7.99 -15.33 6.69
#